data_AF-A0A2N9MUN6-F1
#
_entry.id   AF-A0A2N9MUN6-F1
#
_cell.length_a   1.000
_cell.length_b   1.000
_cell.length_c   1.000
_cell.angle_alpha   90.00
_cell.angle_beta   90.00
_cell.angle_gamma   90.00
#
_symmetry.space_group_name_H-M   'P 1'
#
loop_
_entity.id
_entity.type
_entity.pdbx_description
1 polymer ?
#
loop_
_entity_poly.entity_id
_entity_poly.type
_entity_poly.pdbx_seq_one_letter_code
_entity_poly.pdbx_strand_id
1 'polypeptide(L)'
;MTPEERERRRRAMLVALGKMGDAMLVEIRDDLLFYSYYVRGVEYTASQDVSKLKQLIPGDLSTVGPLSMKYDARNPANSIVLAEDWSGIRASRAS
;
A
#
# COMPACT_ATOMS: atom_id res chain seq x y z
N MET A 1 -15.73 11.77 14.06
CA MET A 1 -14.95 11.33 12.89
C MET A 1 -15.26 9.87 12.62
N THR A 2 -15.76 9.54 11.43
CA THR A 2 -16.10 8.14 11.07
C THR A 2 -14.82 7.29 10.91
N PRO A 3 -14.90 5.95 10.98
CA PRO A 3 -13.76 5.08 10.70
C PRO A 3 -13.16 5.33 9.32
N GLU A 4 -14.01 5.53 8.31
CA GLU A 4 -13.60 5.86 6.95
C GLU A 4 -12.83 7.19 6.86
N GLU A 5 -13.31 8.25 7.52
CA GLU A 5 -12.64 9.55 7.55
C GLU A 5 -11.28 9.45 8.23
N ARG A 6 -11.19 8.68 9.32
CA ARG A 6 -9.93 8.41 10.02
C ARG A 6 -8.92 7.73 9.10
N GLU A 7 -9.38 6.73 8.38
CA GLU A 7 -8.55 5.91 7.50
C GLU A 7 -8.08 6.72 6.28
N ARG A 8 -8.96 7.54 5.69
CA ARG A 8 -8.58 8.51 4.64
C ARG A 8 -7.50 9.48 5.11
N ARG A 9 -7.65 10.05 6.31
CA ARG A 9 -6.64 10.95 6.89
C ARG A 9 -5.33 10.22 7.18
N ARG A 10 -5.36 8.98 7.66
CA ARG A 10 -4.15 8.17 7.87
C ARG A 10 -3.39 7.97 6.56
N ARG A 11 -4.08 7.59 5.48
CA ARG A 11 -3.47 7.47 4.15
C ARG A 11 -2.87 8.79 3.68
N ALA A 12 -3.63 9.88 3.72
CA ALA A 12 -3.15 11.21 3.32
C ALA A 12 -1.87 11.63 4.09
N MET A 13 -1.82 11.35 5.38
CA MET A 13 -0.62 11.61 6.20
C MET A 13 0.58 10.76 5.77
N LEU A 14 0.39 9.49 5.45
CA LEU A 14 1.46 8.63 4.94
C LEU A 14 1.91 9.05 3.53
N VAL A 15 0.99 9.49 2.67
CA VAL A 15 1.33 10.07 1.36
C VAL A 15 2.23 11.28 1.54
N ALA A 16 1.83 12.22 2.40
CA ALA A 16 2.55 13.48 2.59
C ALA A 16 3.90 13.31 3.31
N LEU A 17 3.94 12.53 4.40
CA LEU A 17 5.09 12.50 5.33
C LEU A 17 5.80 11.15 5.41
N GLY A 18 5.18 10.08 4.89
CA GLY A 18 5.74 8.74 4.93
C GLY A 18 6.98 8.59 4.06
N LYS A 19 7.95 7.82 4.56
CA LYS A 19 9.11 7.39 3.78
C LYS A 19 8.65 6.39 2.72
N MET A 20 9.29 6.43 1.56
CA MET A 20 9.05 5.48 0.48
C MET A 20 10.10 4.38 0.53
N GLY A 21 9.69 3.15 0.21
CA GLY A 21 10.60 2.02 0.05
C GLY A 21 10.03 0.97 -0.89
N ASP A 22 10.85 -0.02 -1.20
CA ASP A 22 10.42 -1.17 -2.00
C ASP A 22 9.65 -2.16 -1.11
N ALA A 23 8.66 -2.81 -1.72
CA ALA A 23 7.92 -3.91 -1.13
C ALA A 23 7.62 -4.97 -2.20
N MET A 24 7.22 -6.14 -1.74
CA MET A 24 6.72 -7.22 -2.58
C MET A 24 5.25 -7.45 -2.25
N LEU A 25 4.37 -7.39 -3.24
CA LEU A 25 3.04 -7.96 -3.12
C LEU A 25 3.22 -9.47 -2.92
N VAL A 26 2.51 -10.04 -1.95
CA VAL A 26 2.59 -11.47 -1.60
C VAL A 26 1.31 -12.17 -2.02
N GLU A 27 0.16 -11.59 -1.68
CA GLU A 27 -1.15 -12.19 -1.91
C GLU A 27 -2.21 -11.09 -2.07
N ILE A 28 -3.23 -11.40 -2.87
CA ILE A 28 -4.47 -10.63 -2.92
C ILE A 28 -5.59 -11.56 -2.51
N ARG A 29 -6.38 -11.13 -1.53
CA ARG A 29 -7.55 -11.86 -1.09
C ARG A 29 -8.71 -10.89 -0.93
N ASP A 30 -9.72 -11.05 -1.80
CA ASP A 30 -10.83 -10.11 -1.92
C ASP A 30 -10.30 -8.67 -2.10
N ASP A 31 -10.58 -7.78 -1.15
CA ASP A 31 -10.16 -6.39 -1.15
C ASP A 31 -8.92 -6.14 -0.26
N LEU A 32 -8.22 -7.18 0.16
CA LEU A 32 -7.00 -7.10 0.95
C LEU A 32 -5.76 -7.35 0.09
N LEU A 33 -4.84 -6.39 0.09
CA LEU A 33 -3.51 -6.55 -0.47
C LEU A 33 -2.53 -6.91 0.65
N PHE A 34 -1.89 -8.07 0.56
CA PHE A 34 -0.83 -8.49 1.49
C PHE A 34 0.53 -8.23 0.85
N TYR A 35 1.43 -7.59 1.58
CA TYR A 35 2.75 -7.23 1.08
C TYR A 35 3.81 -7.31 2.19
N SER A 36 5.05 -7.56 1.80
CA SER A 36 6.21 -7.55 2.69
C SER A 36 7.26 -6.52 2.27
N TYR A 37 8.03 -6.05 3.24
CA TYR A 37 9.14 -5.11 3.04
C TYR A 37 10.13 -5.17 4.19
N TYR A 38 11.33 -4.63 3.95
CA TYR A 38 12.38 -4.53 4.95
C TYR A 38 12.61 -3.08 5.38
N VAL A 39 12.66 -2.85 6.69
CA VAL A 39 13.13 -1.59 7.26
C VAL A 39 14.24 -1.91 8.25
N ARG A 40 15.45 -1.40 7.99
CA ARG A 40 16.61 -1.54 8.89
C ARG A 40 16.90 -3.00 9.29
N GLY A 41 16.79 -3.92 8.34
CA GLY A 41 17.05 -5.35 8.55
C GLY A 41 15.91 -6.13 9.20
N VAL A 42 14.79 -5.49 9.53
CA VAL A 42 13.58 -6.14 10.03
C VAL A 42 12.58 -6.31 8.90
N GLU A 43 12.09 -7.53 8.71
CA GLU A 43 11.00 -7.82 7.80
C GLU A 43 9.66 -7.46 8.44
N TYR A 44 8.81 -6.81 7.65
CA TYR A 44 7.44 -6.52 7.99
C TYR A 44 6.54 -7.17 6.96
N THR A 45 5.44 -7.75 7.44
CA THR A 45 4.31 -8.15 6.60
C THR A 45 3.11 -7.32 7.01
N ALA A 46 2.42 -6.75 6.03
CA ALA A 46 1.26 -5.92 6.23
C ALA A 46 0.14 -6.31 5.26
N SER A 47 -1.08 -5.92 5.62
CA SER A 47 -2.22 -5.95 4.71
C SER A 47 -2.87 -4.58 4.63
N GLN A 48 -3.45 -4.26 3.47
CA GLN A 48 -4.23 -3.06 3.27
C GLN A 48 -5.60 -3.41 2.67
N ASP A 49 -6.66 -2.97 3.33
CA ASP A 49 -8.01 -2.94 2.77
C ASP A 49 -8.12 -1.82 1.74
N VAL A 50 -8.38 -2.21 0.49
CA VAL A 50 -8.54 -1.34 -0.67
C VAL A 50 -9.98 -1.33 -1.21
N SER A 51 -10.96 -1.81 -0.44
CA SER A 51 -12.38 -1.87 -0.84
C SER A 51 -12.93 -0.51 -1.27
N LYS A 52 -12.42 0.57 -0.69
CA LYS A 52 -12.78 1.97 -0.99
C LYS A 52 -11.90 2.63 -2.06
N LEU A 53 -10.88 1.94 -2.53
CA LEU A 53 -9.90 2.43 -3.50
C LEU A 53 -9.91 1.65 -4.81
N LYS A 54 -10.85 0.73 -5.01
CA LYS A 54 -10.91 -0.18 -6.19
C LYS A 54 -10.76 0.54 -7.53
N GLN A 55 -11.43 1.67 -7.68
CA GLN A 55 -11.41 2.50 -8.90
C GLN A 55 -10.04 3.12 -9.21
N LEU A 56 -9.11 3.12 -8.24
CA LEU A 56 -7.77 3.70 -8.35
C LEU A 56 -6.69 2.65 -8.61
N ILE A 57 -7.07 1.37 -8.59
CA ILE A 57 -6.17 0.26 -8.86
C ILE A 57 -5.76 0.32 -10.35
N PRO A 58 -4.46 0.47 -10.65
CA PRO A 58 -4.00 0.64 -12.02
C PRO A 58 -4.00 -0.71 -12.75
N GLY A 59 -5.09 -0.99 -13.47
CA GLY A 59 -5.21 -2.18 -14.32
C GLY A 59 -5.36 -3.47 -13.52
N ASP A 60 -4.86 -4.56 -14.10
CA ASP A 60 -5.00 -5.89 -13.51
C ASP A 60 -3.95 -6.11 -12.40
N LEU A 61 -4.43 -6.39 -11.18
CA LEU A 61 -3.60 -6.79 -10.04
C LEU A 61 -3.24 -8.27 -10.03
N SER A 62 -3.61 -9.03 -11.06
CA SER A 62 -3.39 -10.49 -11.16
C SER A 62 -1.93 -10.93 -11.02
N THR A 63 -0.98 -9.99 -11.00
CA THR A 63 0.44 -10.31 -10.84
C THR A 63 0.96 -9.92 -9.45
N VAL A 64 1.27 -10.94 -8.65
CA VAL A 64 2.16 -10.86 -7.48
C VAL A 64 3.51 -10.32 -7.96
N GLY A 65 4.07 -9.31 -7.29
CA GLY A 65 5.27 -8.65 -7.80
C GLY A 65 5.73 -7.43 -7.00
N PRO A 66 6.78 -6.75 -7.49
CA PRO A 66 7.35 -5.58 -6.83
C PRO A 66 6.39 -4.41 -6.84
N LEU A 67 6.32 -3.71 -5.72
CA LEU A 67 5.57 -2.47 -5.55
C LEU A 67 6.40 -1.46 -4.74
N SER A 68 5.96 -0.21 -4.73
CA SER A 68 6.48 0.78 -3.79
C SER A 68 5.51 0.91 -2.61
N MET A 69 6.03 1.06 -1.40
CA MET A 69 5.21 1.31 -0.21
C MET A 69 5.60 2.64 0.43
N LYS A 70 4.65 3.23 1.17
CA LYS A 70 4.89 4.36 2.06
C LYS A 70 4.64 3.97 3.50
N TYR A 71 5.51 4.38 4.41
CA TYR A 71 5.43 4.04 5.84
C TYR A 71 5.82 5.20 6.77
N ASP A 72 5.33 5.17 8.01
CA ASP A 72 5.83 6.08 9.07
C ASP A 72 7.17 5.55 9.59
N ALA A 73 8.24 6.34 9.44
CA ALA A 73 9.58 5.95 9.90
C ALA A 73 9.67 5.70 11.43
N ARG A 74 8.75 6.26 12.21
CA ARG A 74 8.67 6.06 13.68
C ARG A 74 7.84 4.83 14.05
N ASN A 75 7.00 4.36 13.14
CA ASN A 75 6.18 3.16 13.30
C ASN A 75 6.07 2.43 11.94
N PRO A 76 7.08 1.63 11.56
CA PRO A 76 7.13 1.03 10.23
C PRO A 76 5.91 0.18 9.90
N ALA A 77 5.30 -0.49 10.88
CA ALA A 77 4.07 -1.26 10.68
C ALA A 77 2.91 -0.42 10.11
N ASN A 78 2.90 0.91 10.35
CA ASN A 78 1.96 1.82 9.73
C ASN A 78 2.40 2.15 8.29
N SER A 79 1.88 1.37 7.34
CA SER A 79 2.25 1.42 5.92
C SER A 79 1.03 1.38 5.00
N ILE A 80 1.24 1.79 3.74
CA ILE A 80 0.28 1.74 2.62
C ILE A 80 0.98 1.47 1.29
N VAL A 81 0.25 0.89 0.35
CA VAL A 81 0.64 0.70 -1.06
C VAL A 81 -0.29 1.44 -2.02
N LEU A 82 -1.45 1.90 -1.54
CA LEU A 82 -2.43 2.64 -2.33
C LEU A 82 -3.11 3.74 -1.50
N ALA A 83 -3.39 4.87 -2.12
CA ALA A 83 -4.17 5.98 -1.57
C ALA A 83 -4.85 6.76 -2.71
N GLU A 84 -5.71 7.69 -2.33
CA GLU A 84 -6.50 8.53 -3.24
C GLU A 84 -5.66 9.22 -4.31
N ASP A 85 -4.55 9.85 -3.89
CA ASP A 85 -3.69 10.66 -4.76
C ASP A 85 -2.30 10.01 -4.97
N TRP A 86 -2.15 8.73 -4.65
CA TRP A 86 -0.86 8.03 -4.76
C TRP A 86 -1.03 6.52 -4.92
N SER A 87 -0.27 5.94 -5.86
CA SER A 87 -0.20 4.49 -6.03
C SER A 87 1.25 4.02 -6.04
N GLY A 88 1.53 3.03 -5.20
CA GLY A 88 2.74 2.23 -5.24
C GLY A 88 2.68 1.03 -6.18
N ILE A 89 1.48 0.73 -6.67
CA ILE A 89 1.20 -0.35 -7.61
C ILE A 89 1.56 0.13 -9.02
N ARG A 90 2.38 -0.63 -9.73
CA ARG A 90 2.74 -0.34 -11.12
C ARG A 90 1.76 -1.05 -12.04
N ALA A 91 1.23 -0.34 -13.04
CA ALA A 91 0.49 -0.98 -14.12
C ALA A 91 1.44 -1.96 -14.84
N SER A 92 1.02 -3.22 -15.02
CA SER A 92 1.70 -4.09 -15.97
C SER A 92 1.52 -3.47 -17.35
N ARG A 93 2.61 -3.24 -18.08
CA ARG A 93 2.51 -3.02 -19.52
C ARG A 93 2.16 -4.37 -20.11
N ALA A 94 0.90 -4.56 -20.49
CA ALA A 94 0.55 -5.63 -21.42
C ALA A 94 1.39 -5.40 -22.69
N SER A 95 2.37 -6.26 -22.91
CA SER A 95 3.18 -6.33 -24.13
C SER A 95 2.39 -6.95 -25.26
#